data_AF-A0A933A2H9-F1
#
_entry.id   AF-A0A933A2H9-F1
#
_cell.length_a   1.000
_cell.length_b   1.000
_cell.length_c   1.000
_cell.angle_alpha   90.00
_cell.angle_beta   90.00
_cell.angle_gamma   90.00
#
_symmetry.space_group_name_H-M   'P 1'
#
loop_
_entity.id
_entity.type
_entity.pdbx_description
1 polymer ?
#
loop_
_entity_poly.entity_id
_entity_poly.type
_entity_poly.pdbx_seq_one_letter_code
_entity_poly.pdbx_strand_id
1 'polypeptide(L)'
;MLRVHLAAFDNLPLVTPDYEQAAVFHNHCRDHGVTGTHIDLLICAVAARRRLAIFTTDRDFPRYARYLPIRRHDPSAGGRHGREAPSPSEKSS
;
A
#
# COMPACT_ATOMS: atom_id res chain seq x y z
N MET A 1 13.74 17.80 -12.81
CA MET A 1 13.98 16.51 -12.12
C MET A 1 12.71 15.86 -11.59
N LEU A 2 11.94 16.49 -10.68
CA LEU A 2 10.73 15.87 -10.10
C LEU A 2 9.67 15.41 -11.13
N ARG A 3 9.33 16.27 -12.10
CA ARG A 3 8.34 15.93 -13.14
C ARG A 3 8.70 14.68 -13.95
N VAL A 4 9.99 14.48 -14.22
CA VAL A 4 10.48 13.32 -14.99
C VAL A 4 10.33 12.04 -14.16
N HIS A 5 10.64 12.07 -12.87
CA HIS A 5 10.46 10.92 -12.00
C HIS A 5 8.98 10.57 -11.78
N LEU A 6 8.09 11.56 -11.71
CA LEU A 6 6.65 11.33 -11.57
C LEU A 6 6.01 10.82 -12.87
N ALA A 7 6.55 11.17 -14.04
CA ALA A 7 6.05 10.70 -15.32
C ALA A 7 6.16 9.18 -15.51
N ALA A 8 6.95 8.48 -14.68
CA ALA A 8 7.02 7.03 -14.66
C ALA A 8 5.80 6.36 -13.98
N PHE A 9 4.93 7.13 -13.31
CA PHE A 9 3.74 6.62 -12.64
C PHE A 9 2.47 7.07 -13.36
N ASP A 10 1.52 6.15 -13.49
CA ASP A 10 0.22 6.46 -14.09
C ASP A 10 -0.53 7.52 -13.26
N ASN A 11 -1.02 8.55 -13.94
CA ASN A 11 -1.95 9.51 -13.32
C ASN A 11 -3.34 8.89 -13.24
N LEU A 12 -3.70 8.35 -12.08
CA LEU A 12 -4.98 7.67 -11.88
C LEU A 12 -6.10 8.71 -11.67
N PRO A 13 -7.11 8.79 -12.56
CA PRO A 13 -8.22 9.71 -12.34
C PRO A 13 -9.07 9.26 -11.15
N LEU A 14 -9.41 10.24 -10.32
CA LEU A 14 -10.39 10.11 -9.25
C LEU A 14 -11.79 10.24 -9.83
N VAL A 15 -12.71 9.41 -9.34
CA VAL A 15 -14.11 9.42 -9.73
C VAL A 15 -14.99 9.62 -8.50
N THR A 16 -16.23 10.09 -8.68
CA THR A 16 -17.18 10.31 -7.57
C THR A 16 -17.26 9.13 -6.58
N PRO A 17 -17.30 7.86 -7.02
CA PRO A 17 -17.27 6.72 -6.10
C PRO A 17 -16.06 6.66 -5.15
N ASP A 18 -14.90 7.23 -5.52
CA ASP A 18 -13.74 7.28 -4.63
C ASP A 18 -14.02 8.21 -3.42
N TYR A 19 -14.66 9.34 -3.66
CA TYR A 19 -15.01 10.31 -2.62
C TYR A 19 -16.12 9.80 -1.71
N GLU A 20 -17.15 9.17 -2.28
CA GLU A 20 -18.23 8.53 -1.53
C GLU A 20 -17.69 7.40 -0.64
N GLN A 21 -16.84 6.54 -1.21
CA GLN A 21 -16.21 5.45 -0.47
C GLN A 21 -15.27 5.96 0.64
N ALA A 22 -14.58 7.09 0.42
CA ALA A 22 -13.77 7.74 1.45
C ALA A 22 -14.62 8.22 2.64
N ALA A 23 -15.81 8.77 2.38
CA ALA A 23 -16.75 9.15 3.44
C ALA A 23 -17.25 7.92 4.23
N VAL A 24 -17.54 6.82 3.54
CA VAL A 24 -17.88 5.54 4.20
C VAL A 24 -16.73 5.04 5.07
N PHE A 25 -15.50 5.07 4.56
CA PHE A 25 -14.30 4.69 5.32
C PHE A 25 -14.07 5.58 6.53
N HIS A 26 -14.35 6.88 6.42
CA HIS A 26 -14.23 7.82 7.53
C HIS A 26 -15.17 7.47 8.68
N ASN A 27 -16.44 7.24 8.36
CA ASN A 27 -17.42 6.86 9.37
C ASN A 27 -17.05 5.51 9.99
N HIS A 28 -16.69 4.53 9.16
CA HIS A 28 -16.29 3.21 9.64
C HIS A 28 -15.07 3.26 10.57
N CYS A 29 -14.02 4.01 10.23
CA CYS A 29 -12.87 4.18 11.11
C CYS A 29 -13.24 4.90 12.40
N ARG A 30 -14.05 5.97 12.31
CA ARG A 30 -14.50 6.76 13.47
C ARG A 30 -15.29 5.90 14.45
N ASP A 31 -16.16 5.01 13.96
CA ASP A 31 -16.94 4.09 14.79
C ASP A 31 -16.03 3.11 15.58
N HIS A 32 -14.81 2.89 15.09
CA HIS A 32 -13.79 2.07 15.74
C HIS A 32 -12.72 2.89 16.48
N GLY A 33 -12.97 4.17 16.74
CA GLY A 33 -12.08 5.06 17.49
C GLY A 33 -10.82 5.48 16.73
N VAL A 34 -10.79 5.31 15.41
CA VAL A 34 -9.68 5.75 14.54
C VAL A 34 -10.13 6.90 13.66
N THR A 35 -9.43 8.02 13.73
CA THR A 35 -9.69 9.17 12.85
C THR A 35 -8.60 9.24 11.77
N GLY A 36 -8.99 9.51 10.53
CA GLY A 36 -8.06 9.80 9.43
C GLY A 36 -8.43 11.07 8.70
N THR A 37 -7.46 11.71 8.06
CA THR A 37 -7.73 12.92 7.28
C THR A 37 -8.52 12.56 6.02
N HIS A 38 -9.19 13.55 5.42
CA HIS A 38 -9.94 13.34 4.18
C HIS A 38 -9.06 12.79 3.05
N ILE A 39 -7.80 13.23 2.98
CA ILE A 39 -6.86 12.77 1.94
C ILE A 39 -6.41 11.33 2.21
N ASP A 40 -6.13 10.96 3.47
CA ASP A 40 -5.72 9.59 3.79
C ASP A 40 -6.80 8.58 3.44
N LEU A 41 -8.05 8.90 3.75
CA LEU A 41 -9.17 8.00 3.49
C LEU A 41 -9.57 7.98 2.01
N LEU A 42 -9.32 9.07 1.27
CA LEU A 42 -9.40 9.08 -0.18
C LEU A 42 -8.33 8.19 -0.81
N ILE A 43 -7.08 8.24 -0.32
CA ILE A 43 -6.01 7.33 -0.76
C ILE A 43 -6.42 5.87 -0.48
N CYS A 44 -6.99 5.59 0.70
CA CYS A 44 -7.49 4.26 1.04
C CYS A 44 -8.59 3.79 0.08
N ALA A 45 -9.58 4.65 -0.22
CA ALA A 45 -10.68 4.33 -1.13
C ALA A 45 -10.19 4.00 -2.54
N VAL A 46 -9.30 4.82 -3.09
CA VAL A 46 -8.70 4.61 -4.42
C VAL A 46 -7.90 3.31 -4.45
N ALA A 47 -7.08 3.06 -3.42
CA ALA A 47 -6.28 1.85 -3.31
C ALA A 47 -7.17 0.59 -3.22
N ALA A 48 -8.24 0.63 -2.45
CA ALA A 48 -9.20 -0.47 -2.33
C ALA A 48 -9.89 -0.76 -3.68
N ARG A 49 -10.45 0.27 -4.33
CA ARG A 49 -11.17 0.12 -5.61
C ARG A 49 -10.26 -0.41 -6.72
N ARG A 50 -9.02 0.08 -6.78
CA ARG A 50 -8.03 -0.30 -7.81
C ARG A 50 -7.16 -1.49 -7.41
N ARG A 51 -7.36 -2.06 -6.21
CA ARG A 51 -6.58 -3.19 -5.65
C ARG A 51 -5.08 -2.92 -5.58
N LEU A 52 -4.70 -1.68 -5.30
CA LEU A 52 -3.31 -1.25 -5.17
C LEU A 52 -2.81 -1.39 -3.73
N ALA A 53 -1.50 -1.61 -3.59
CA ALA A 53 -0.84 -1.52 -2.30
C ALA A 53 -0.36 -0.09 -2.05
N ILE A 54 -0.58 0.42 -0.84
CA ILE A 54 -0.15 1.75 -0.42
C ILE A 54 1.31 1.67 0.05
N PHE A 55 2.18 2.46 -0.59
CA PHE A 55 3.55 2.67 -0.15
C PHE A 55 3.65 4.02 0.57
N THR A 56 3.95 3.98 1.87
CA THR A 56 4.01 5.17 2.72
C THR A 56 4.92 4.92 3.92
N THR A 57 5.51 5.98 4.46
CA THR A 57 6.20 5.99 5.76
C THR A 57 5.27 6.40 6.91
N ASP A 58 4.05 6.83 6.59
CA ASP A 58 3.04 7.22 7.57
C ASP A 58 2.54 6.01 8.37
N ARG A 59 2.50 6.17 9.69
CA ARG A 59 2.16 5.13 10.66
C ARG A 59 0.66 4.98 10.90
N ASP A 60 -0.16 5.83 10.32
CA ASP A 60 -1.62 5.74 10.45
C ASP A 60 -2.25 4.72 9.50
N PHE A 61 -1.67 4.48 8.32
CA PHE A 61 -2.16 3.47 7.38
C PHE A 61 -2.19 2.03 7.94
N PRO A 62 -1.22 1.58 8.78
CA PRO A 62 -1.36 0.35 9.55
C PRO A 62 -2.60 0.30 10.46
N ARG A 63 -3.05 1.43 11.00
CA ARG A 63 -4.27 1.51 11.83
C ARG A 63 -5.52 1.42 10.96
N TYR A 64 -5.53 2.12 9.82
CA TYR A 64 -6.63 2.04 8.85
C TYR A 64 -6.80 0.63 8.27
N ALA A 65 -5.69 -0.05 7.93
CA ALA A 65 -5.71 -1.39 7.35
C ALA A 65 -6.31 -2.48 8.26
N ARG A 66 -6.50 -2.20 9.55
CA ARG A 66 -7.23 -3.11 10.46
C ARG A 66 -8.74 -3.12 10.19
N TYR A 67 -9.26 -2.04 9.64
CA TYR A 67 -10.70 -1.80 9.47
C TYR A 67 -11.10 -1.63 8.01
N LEU A 68 -10.15 -1.34 7.12
CA LEU A 68 -10.41 -1.05 5.70
C LEU A 68 -9.77 -2.12 4.80
N PRO A 69 -10.37 -2.43 3.64
CA PRO A 69 -9.87 -3.44 2.70
C PRO A 69 -8.69 -2.92 1.86
N ILE A 70 -7.62 -2.46 2.53
CA ILE A 70 -6.43 -1.90 1.90
C ILE A 70 -5.20 -2.78 2.15
N ARG A 71 -4.31 -2.81 1.16
CA ARG A 71 -2.99 -3.46 1.28
C ARG A 71 -1.92 -2.41 1.47
N ARG A 72 -0.90 -2.74 2.25
CA ARG A 72 0.33 -1.93 2.36
C ARG A 72 1.47 -2.65 1.68
N HIS A 73 2.38 -1.90 1.08
CA HIS A 73 3.63 -2.44 0.55
C HIS A 73 4.61 -2.66 1.70
N ASP A 74 5.14 -3.88 1.82
CA ASP A 74 6.24 -4.18 2.75
C ASP A 74 7.56 -4.19 1.97
N PRO A 75 8.42 -3.17 2.12
CA PRO A 75 9.72 -3.15 1.46
C PRO A 75 10.64 -4.32 1.90
N SER A 76 10.36 -4.95 3.04
CA SER A 76 11.13 -6.07 3.57
C SER A 76 10.78 -7.42 2.94
N ALA A 77 9.64 -7.51 2.23
CA ALA A 77 9.22 -8.74 1.57
C ALA A 77 10.05 -9.07 0.31
N GLY A 78 10.87 -8.14 -0.18
CA GLY A 78 11.75 -8.32 -1.35
C GLY A 78 13.14 -8.93 -1.06
N GLY A 79 13.42 -9.38 0.16
CA GLY A 79 14.78 -9.73 0.61
C GLY A 79 15.18 -11.21 0.63
N ARG A 80 14.57 -12.10 -0.18
CA ARG A 80 15.04 -13.49 -0.36
C ARG A 80 15.00 -13.92 -1.83
N HIS A 81 15.79 -13.26 -2.66
CA HIS A 81 16.21 -13.80 -3.95
C HIS A 81 17.64 -14.36 -3.79
N GLY A 82 17.78 -15.69 -3.91
CA GLY A 82 19.04 -16.39 -4.20
C GLY A 82 20.19 -16.31 -3.18
N ARG A 83 20.18 -17.14 -2.14
CA ARG A 83 21.41 -17.85 -1.77
C ARG A 83 21.27 -19.26 -2.28
N GLU A 84 21.78 -19.49 -3.47
CA GLU A 84 22.07 -20.83 -3.96
C GLU A 84 23.08 -21.43 -2.98
N ALA A 85 22.69 -22.51 -2.30
CA ALA A 85 23.62 -23.27 -1.47
C ALA A 85 24.67 -23.90 -2.38
N PRO A 86 25.97 -23.88 -2.04
CA PRO A 86 26.97 -24.54 -2.85
C PRO A 86 26.67 -26.04 -2.90
N SER A 87 26.65 -26.59 -4.11
CA SER A 87 26.50 -28.01 -4.38
C SER A 87 27.63 -28.82 -3.70
N PRO A 88 27.34 -29.94 -3.01
CA PRO A 88 28.36 -30.76 -2.40
C PRO A 88 28.91 -31.74 -3.44
N SER A 89 29.89 -31.32 -4.23
CA SER A 89 30.65 -32.27 -5.05
C SER A 89 32.03 -31.74 -5.38
N GLU A 90 32.98 -31.93 -4.45
CA GLU A 90 34.39 -32.18 -4.76
C GLU A 90 35.12 -32.62 -3.48
N LYS A 91 34.91 -33.90 -3.11
CA LYS A 91 35.94 -34.72 -2.47
C LYS A 91 35.98 -36.04 -3.23
N SER A 92 36.90 -36.17 -4.19
CA SER A 92 37.57 -37.43 -4.51
C SER A 92 38.55 -37.24 -5.67
N SER A 93 39.82 -37.04 -5.35
CA SER A 93 40.97 -37.83 -5.83
C SER A 93 42.27 -37.11 -5.50
#